data_AF-A0A519STV8-F1
#
_entry.id   AF-A0A519STV8-F1
#
_cell.length_a   1.000
_cell.length_b   1.000
_cell.length_c   1.000
_cell.angle_alpha   90.00
_cell.angle_beta   90.00
_cell.angle_gamma   90.00
#
_symmetry.space_group_name_H-M   'P 1'
#
loop_
_entity.id
_entity.type
_entity.pdbx_description
1 polymer ?
#
loop_
_entity_poly.entity_id
_entity_poly.type
_entity_poly.pdbx_seq_one_letter_code
_entity_poly.pdbx_strand_id
1 'polypeptide(L)' 'IIDSEQGRFEDILSEREVQVLQLINLGLRSKEIASKLTLSVHTVNRHRQNIFHRLNVTNALEACRIANATGLLPK' A
#
# COMPACT_ATOMS: atom_id res chain seq x y z
N ILE A 1 -12.08 25.73 5.83
CA ILE A 1 -12.41 24.40 6.38
C ILE A 1 -11.73 23.42 5.45
N ILE A 2 -10.80 22.63 5.98
CA ILE A 2 -9.76 21.91 5.23
C ILE A 2 -10.42 20.88 4.31
N ASP A 3 -9.99 20.91 3.05
CA ASP A 3 -10.44 20.07 1.94
C ASP A 3 -10.42 18.58 2.33
N SER A 4 -11.60 18.05 2.64
CA SER A 4 -11.80 16.69 3.18
C SER A 4 -12.12 15.66 2.09
N GLU A 5 -11.54 15.81 0.90
CA GLU A 5 -11.66 14.82 -0.18
C GLU A 5 -10.69 13.62 -0.04
N GLN A 6 -9.87 13.58 1.02
CA GLN A 6 -8.95 12.46 1.29
C GLN A 6 -9.65 11.24 1.93
N GLY A 7 -10.84 11.43 2.50
CA GLY A 7 -11.51 10.48 3.40
C GLY A 7 -12.27 9.30 2.79
N ARG A 8 -12.20 9.03 1.48
CA ARG A 8 -12.91 7.86 0.88
C ARG A 8 -12.02 6.64 0.62
N PHE A 9 -10.70 6.79 0.68
CA PHE A 9 -9.76 5.76 0.23
C PHE A 9 -8.87 5.18 1.34
N GLU A 10 -8.64 5.94 2.42
CA GLU A 10 -8.05 5.45 3.67
C GLU A 10 -8.91 4.37 4.36
N ASP A 11 -10.18 4.23 3.94
CA ASP A 11 -11.06 3.15 4.40
C ASP A 11 -10.75 1.80 3.72
N ILE A 12 -10.17 1.82 2.51
CA ILE A 12 -9.93 0.61 1.68
C ILE A 12 -8.66 -0.12 2.09
N LEU A 13 -7.70 0.54 2.73
CA LEU A 13 -6.46 -0.07 3.22
C LEU A 13 -6.17 0.45 4.64
N SER A 14 -5.66 -0.40 5.52
CA SER A 14 -5.21 0.06 6.84
C SER A 14 -4.00 0.99 6.65
N GLU A 15 -3.75 1.91 7.59
CA GLU A 15 -2.56 2.77 7.58
C GLU A 15 -1.25 1.99 7.32
N ARG A 16 -1.11 0.79 7.89
CA ARG A 16 0.05 -0.06 7.64
C ARG A 16 0.09 -0.63 6.24
N GLU A 17 -1.05 -0.95 5.66
CA GLU A 17 -1.16 -1.43 4.29
C GLU A 17 -0.87 -0.30 3.28
N VAL A 18 -1.32 0.92 3.58
CA VAL A 18 -0.96 2.12 2.81
C VAL A 18 0.55 2.36 2.83
N GLN A 19 1.18 2.31 4.01
CA GLN A 19 2.64 2.45 4.13
C GLN A 19 3.39 1.38 3.33
N VAL A 20 2.96 0.12 3.40
CA VAL A 20 3.56 -0.96 2.63
C VAL A 20 3.38 -0.71 1.13
N LEU A 21 2.19 -0.31 0.68
CA LEU A 21 1.90 -0.02 -0.73
C LEU A 21 2.72 1.17 -1.25
N GLN A 22 2.90 2.22 -0.46
CA GLN A 22 3.79 3.34 -0.79
C GLN A 22 5.21 2.88 -1.07
N LEU A 23 5.77 2.05 -0.18
CA LEU A 23 7.13 1.55 -0.34
C LEU A 23 7.27 0.62 -1.55
N ILE A 24 6.23 -0.16 -1.87
CA ILE A 24 6.17 -0.96 -3.10
C ILE A 24 6.15 -0.05 -4.34
N ASN A 25 5.39 1.06 -4.30
CA ASN A 25 5.34 2.04 -5.38
C ASN A 25 6.70 2.74 -5.60
N LEU A 26 7.48 2.90 -4.54
CA LEU A 26 8.87 3.37 -4.59
C LEU A 26 9.86 2.31 -5.11
N GLY A 27 9.39 1.11 -5.46
CA GLY A 27 10.22 0.03 -6.01
C GLY A 27 11.00 -0.79 -4.98
N LEU A 28 10.70 -0.63 -3.69
CA LEU A 28 11.39 -1.36 -2.61
C LEU A 28 10.93 -2.82 -2.55
N ARG A 29 11.87 -3.73 -2.29
CA ARG A 29 11.58 -5.16 -2.11
C ARG A 29 11.07 -5.46 -0.69
N SER A 30 10.38 -6.59 -0.50
CA SER A 30 9.84 -7.00 0.81
C SER A 30 10.88 -6.97 1.95
N LYS A 31 12.16 -7.28 1.66
CA LYS A 31 13.25 -7.19 2.65
C LYS A 31 13.56 -5.74 3.07
N GLU A 32 13.55 -4.81 2.13
CA GLU A 32 13.83 -3.40 2.41
C GLU A 32 12.66 -2.74 3.13
N ILE A 33 11.44 -3.09 2.73
CA ILE A 33 10.19 -2.68 3.40
C ILE A 33 10.18 -3.19 4.85
N ALA A 34 10.55 -4.45 5.05
CA ALA A 34 10.67 -5.06 6.38
C ALA A 34 11.66 -4.28 7.26
N SER A 35 12.84 -3.95 6.74
CA SER A 35 13.82 -3.13 7.46
C SER A 35 13.29 -1.72 7.77
N LYS A 36 12.65 -1.05 6.80
CA LYS A 36 12.13 0.32 6.99
C LYS A 36 10.98 0.41 7.99
N LEU A 37 10.11 -0.60 8.02
CA LEU A 37 8.94 -0.62 8.92
C LEU A 37 9.23 -1.35 10.24
N THR A 38 10.46 -1.86 10.43
CA THR A 38 10.84 -2.69 11.58
C THR A 38 9.92 -3.91 11.73
N LEU A 39 9.59 -4.54 10.60
CA LEU A 39 8.72 -5.71 10.50
C LEU A 39 9.51 -6.92 9.98
N SER A 40 8.96 -8.12 10.15
CA SER A 40 9.49 -9.31 9.47
C SER A 40 9.08 -9.30 7.99
N VAL A 41 9.90 -9.92 7.12
CA VAL A 41 9.56 -10.12 5.70
C VAL A 41 8.25 -10.90 5.54
N HIS A 42 7.97 -11.83 6.44
CA HIS A 42 6.72 -12.58 6.47
C HIS A 42 5.52 -11.67 6.76
N THR A 43 5.64 -10.77 7.74
CA THR A 43 4.63 -9.77 8.06
C THR A 43 4.36 -8.84 6.86
N VAL A 44 5.41 -8.38 6.18
CA VAL A 44 5.28 -7.58 4.96
C VAL A 44 4.55 -8.34 3.86
N ASN A 45 4.89 -9.63 3.64
CA ASN A 45 4.18 -10.44 2.65
C ASN A 45 2.70 -10.65 3.01
N ARG A 46 2.36 -10.78 4.31
CA ARG A 46 0.97 -10.81 4.75
C ARG A 46 0.24 -9.52 4.45
N HIS A 47 0.85 -8.36 4.73
CA HIS A 47 0.27 -7.07 4.33
C HIS A 47 0.08 -6.96 2.81
N ARG A 48 1.04 -7.43 2.01
CA ARG A 48 0.91 -7.47 0.54
C ARG A 48 -0.28 -8.30 0.09
N GLN A 49 -0.47 -9.49 0.66
CA GLN A 49 -1.61 -10.33 0.35
C GLN A 49 -2.94 -9.66 0.71
N ASN A 50 -3.02 -9.02 1.87
CA ASN A 50 -4.22 -8.28 2.25
C ASN A 50 -4.48 -7.11 1.30
N ILE A 51 -3.44 -6.33 0.94
CA ILE A 51 -3.56 -5.23 -0.03
C ILE A 51 -4.12 -5.75 -1.35
N PHE A 52 -3.58 -6.87 -1.85
CA PHE A 52 -4.01 -7.49 -3.10
C PHE A 52 -5.47 -7.94 -3.02
N HIS A 53 -5.87 -8.56 -1.92
CA HIS A 53 -7.25 -8.95 -1.68
C HIS A 53 -8.20 -7.74 -1.60
N ARG A 54 -7.82 -6.67 -0.88
CA ARG A 54 -8.63 -5.46 -0.69
C ARG A 54 -8.76 -4.63 -1.97
N LEU A 55 -7.71 -4.58 -2.78
CA LEU A 55 -7.71 -3.92 -4.10
C LEU A 55 -8.21 -4.83 -5.23
N ASN A 56 -8.53 -6.09 -4.93
CA ASN A 56 -8.93 -7.11 -5.91
C ASN A 56 -7.94 -7.26 -7.08
N VAL A 57 -6.64 -7.26 -6.77
CA VAL A 57 -5.54 -7.43 -7.72
C VAL A 57 -4.70 -8.65 -7.37
N THR A 58 -3.93 -9.15 -8.33
CA THR A 58 -3.06 -10.32 -8.14
C THR A 58 -1.58 -9.97 -8.04
N ASN A 59 -1.20 -8.78 -8.53
CA ASN A 59 0.20 -8.38 -8.70
C ASN A 59 0.49 -7.02 -8.05
N ALA A 60 1.72 -6.87 -7.58
CA ALA A 60 2.21 -5.63 -6.99
C ALA A 60 2.18 -4.46 -7.99
N LEU A 61 2.47 -4.75 -9.27
CA LEU A 61 2.42 -3.75 -10.34
C LEU A 61 1.00 -3.22 -10.55
N GLU A 62 0.01 -4.11 -10.57
CA GLU A 62 -1.40 -3.73 -10.70
C GLU A 62 -1.87 -2.96 -9.45
N ALA A 63 -1.44 -3.38 -8.25
CA ALA A 63 -1.70 -2.64 -7.02
C ALA A 63 -1.16 -1.20 -7.11
N CYS A 64 0.10 -1.01 -7.54
CA CYS A 64 0.68 0.31 -7.75
C CYS A 64 -0.05 1.10 -8.83
N ARG A 65 -0.45 0.45 -9.92
CA ARG A 65 -1.17 1.09 -11.02
C ARG A 65 -2.52 1.64 -10.55
N ILE A 66 -3.30 0.82 -9.85
CA ILE A 66 -4.56 1.26 -9.23
C ILE A 66 -4.26 2.40 -8.27
N ALA A 67 -3.27 2.24 -7.39
CA ALA A 67 -2.95 3.24 -6.39
C ALA A 67 -2.59 4.62 -6.99
N ASN A 68 -1.86 4.63 -8.11
CA ASN A 68 -1.55 5.87 -8.84
C ASN A 68 -2.76 6.40 -9.63
N ALA A 69 -3.59 5.52 -10.21
CA ALA A 69 -4.76 5.90 -11.00
C ALA A 69 -5.90 6.46 -10.14
N THR A 70 -6.07 5.94 -8.92
CA THR A 70 -7.13 6.34 -7.99
C THR A 70 -6.69 7.42 -7.01
N GLY A 71 -5.41 7.84 -7.03
CA GLY A 71 -4.86 8.80 -6.06
C GLY A 71 -4.75 8.23 -4.65
N LEU A 72 -4.68 6.90 -4.51
CA LEU A 72 -4.58 6.19 -3.23
C LEU A 72 -3.26 6.48 -2.50
N LEU A 73 -2.24 6.92 -3.24
CA LEU A 73 -0.96 7.33 -2.69
C LEU A 73 -0.79 8.84 -2.89
N PRO A 74 -0.37 9.58 -1.85
CA PRO A 74 0.05 10.96 -2.03
C PRO A 74 1.23 11.01 -3.00
N LYS A 75 1.18 11.98 -3.93
CA LYS A 75 2.27 12.26 -4.87
C LYS A 75 3.47 12.89 -4.16
#